data_AF-A0A4Y9MNN6-F1
#
_entry.id   AF-A0A4Y9MNN6-F1
#
_cell.length_a   1.000
_cell.length_b   1.000
_cell.length_c   1.000
_cell.angle_alpha   90.00
_cell.angle_beta   90.00
_cell.angle_gamma   90.00
#
_symmetry.space_group_name_H-M   'P 1'
#
loop_
_entity.id
_entity.type
_entity.pdbx_description
1 polymer ?
#
loop_
_entity_poly.entity_id
_entity_poly.type
_entity_poly.pdbx_seq_one_letter_code
_entity_poly.pdbx_strand_id
1 'polypeptide(L)'
;MGWESFVPLRPVRRRPRPERWPFLRTARLNAVGRSALGGACLVAAAASAPALRRSGWPWPLRAAPGPAAVLAGLVLADRRKWAGMESGFTFTDDPMELRTVADRLAAQDLPVRLQEQPPTLRYAHRDARRVHAALEELGIRPPTW
;
A
#
# COMPACT_ATOMS: atom_id res chain seq x y z
N MET A 1 -29.38 -50.69 13.94
CA MET A 1 -27.98 -50.22 13.90
C MET A 1 -27.58 -50.17 12.43
N GLY A 2 -27.19 -49.09 11.76
CA GLY A 2 -27.17 -47.65 12.02
C GLY A 2 -27.19 -46.99 10.63
N TRP A 3 -27.94 -45.90 10.49
CA TRP A 3 -28.17 -45.17 9.23
C TRP A 3 -27.10 -44.09 9.11
N GLU A 4 -26.16 -44.24 8.19
CA GLU A 4 -25.13 -43.23 7.93
C GLU A 4 -25.74 -42.11 7.09
N SER A 5 -25.92 -40.96 7.74
CA SER A 5 -26.43 -39.74 7.12
C SER A 5 -25.33 -39.14 6.23
N PHE A 6 -25.45 -39.32 4.92
CA PHE A 6 -24.65 -38.56 3.96
C PHE A 6 -25.05 -37.08 4.01
N VAL A 7 -24.25 -36.27 4.70
CA VAL A 7 -24.35 -34.81 4.65
C VAL A 7 -23.61 -34.35 3.37
N PRO A 8 -24.30 -33.78 2.37
CA PRO A 8 -23.59 -33.24 1.22
C PRO A 8 -22.74 -32.05 1.68
N LEU A 9 -21.42 -32.16 1.50
CA LEU A 9 -20.50 -31.04 1.65
C LEU A 9 -20.95 -29.94 0.69
N ARG A 10 -21.56 -28.86 1.22
CA ARG A 10 -21.90 -27.67 0.44
C ARG A 10 -20.65 -27.24 -0.34
N PRO A 11 -20.74 -26.96 -1.65
CA PRO A 11 -19.60 -26.43 -2.38
C PRO A 11 -19.19 -25.13 -1.69
N VAL A 12 -17.96 -25.10 -1.18
CA VAL A 12 -17.33 -23.88 -0.67
C VAL A 12 -17.30 -22.91 -1.83
N ARG A 13 -18.27 -21.98 -1.88
CA ARG A 13 -18.24 -20.84 -2.80
C ARG A 13 -16.96 -20.09 -2.49
N ARG A 14 -15.93 -20.28 -3.33
CA ARG A 14 -14.74 -19.43 -3.34
C ARG A 14 -15.25 -18.02 -3.57
N ARG A 15 -15.29 -17.20 -2.51
CA ARG A 15 -15.59 -15.77 -2.67
C ARG A 15 -14.59 -15.22 -3.70
N PRO A 16 -15.04 -14.49 -4.73
CA PRO A 16 -14.13 -13.90 -5.69
C PRO A 16 -13.12 -13.06 -4.90
N ARG A 17 -11.82 -13.39 -5.04
CA ARG A 17 -10.77 -12.57 -4.47
C ARG A 17 -10.96 -11.17 -5.07
N PRO A 18 -11.08 -10.11 -4.26
CA PRO A 18 -11.16 -8.77 -4.80
C PRO A 18 -9.88 -8.55 -5.60
N GLU A 19 -10.07 -8.33 -6.91
CA GLU A 19 -9.03 -8.07 -7.87
C GLU A 19 -8.20 -6.88 -7.35
N ARG A 20 -6.95 -7.17 -6.97
CA ARG A 20 -6.03 -6.14 -6.48
C ARG A 20 -5.53 -5.39 -7.70
N TRP A 21 -5.83 -4.10 -7.78
CA TRP A 21 -5.25 -3.25 -8.80
C TRP A 21 -3.73 -3.16 -8.57
N PRO A 22 -2.89 -3.49 -9.58
CA PRO A 22 -1.44 -3.65 -9.37
C PRO A 22 -0.73 -2.37 -8.94
N PHE A 23 -1.39 -1.22 -9.04
CA PHE A 23 -0.86 0.10 -8.72
C PHE A 23 -1.27 0.63 -7.34
N LEU A 24 -2.21 -0.01 -6.63
CA LEU A 24 -2.57 0.35 -5.26
C LEU A 24 -1.85 -0.59 -4.27
N ARG A 25 -1.03 -0.02 -3.38
CA ARG A 25 -0.26 -0.78 -2.38
C ARG A 25 -1.04 -1.00 -1.08
N THR A 26 -1.86 -0.03 -0.64
CA THR A 26 -2.58 -0.13 0.65
C THR A 26 -4.09 -0.14 0.50
N ALA A 27 -4.61 0.55 -0.51
CA ALA A 27 -6.03 0.72 -0.70
C ALA A 27 -6.70 -0.59 -1.17
N ARG A 28 -7.61 -1.09 -0.33
CA ARG A 28 -8.61 -2.07 -0.75
C ARG A 28 -9.93 -1.34 -0.98
N LEU A 29 -10.25 -1.06 -2.24
CA LEU A 29 -11.54 -0.45 -2.60
C LEU A 29 -12.65 -1.48 -2.42
N ASN A 30 -13.46 -1.28 -1.38
CA ASN A 30 -14.75 -1.98 -1.22
C ASN A 30 -15.77 -1.43 -2.25
N ALA A 31 -16.96 -2.04 -2.32
CA ALA A 31 -17.99 -1.63 -3.27
C ALA A 31 -18.33 -0.14 -3.15
N VAL A 32 -18.43 0.39 -1.93
CA VAL A 32 -18.69 1.81 -1.65
C VAL A 32 -17.58 2.70 -2.22
N GLY A 33 -16.31 2.34 -2.02
CA GLY A 33 -15.17 3.07 -2.55
C GLY A 33 -15.12 3.08 -4.08
N ARG A 34 -15.54 1.99 -4.73
CA ARG A 34 -15.66 1.94 -6.19
C ARG A 34 -16.78 2.85 -6.70
N SER A 35 -17.93 2.85 -6.03
CA SER A 35 -19.05 3.74 -6.40
C SER A 35 -18.68 5.21 -6.23
N ALA A 36 -18.02 5.56 -5.11
CA ALA A 36 -17.54 6.92 -4.88
C ALA A 36 -16.51 7.34 -5.93
N LEU A 37 -15.57 6.46 -6.29
CA LEU A 37 -14.59 6.71 -7.34
C LEU A 37 -15.25 6.90 -8.71
N GLY A 38 -16.20 6.05 -9.06
CA GLY A 38 -16.99 6.18 -10.29
C GLY A 38 -17.72 7.52 -10.35
N GLY A 39 -18.40 7.90 -9.26
CA GLY A 39 -19.06 9.20 -9.15
C GLY A 39 -18.10 10.38 -9.30
N ALA A 40 -16.95 10.34 -8.63
CA ALA A 40 -15.92 11.38 -8.74
C ALA A 40 -15.37 11.50 -10.16
N CYS A 41 -15.12 10.38 -10.85
CA CYS A 41 -14.70 10.37 -12.24
C CYS A 41 -15.77 11.00 -13.16
N LEU A 42 -17.06 10.66 -12.97
CA LEU A 42 -18.15 11.23 -13.78
C LEU A 42 -18.26 12.75 -13.58
N VAL A 43 -18.20 13.23 -12.34
CA VAL A 43 -18.21 14.66 -12.03
C VAL A 43 -17.00 15.37 -12.66
N ALA A 44 -15.82 14.78 -12.56
CA ALA A 44 -14.60 15.34 -13.15
C ALA A 44 -14.64 15.35 -14.69
N ALA A 45 -15.23 14.32 -15.33
CA ALA A 45 -15.44 14.28 -16.77
C ALA A 45 -16.41 15.40 -17.22
N ALA A 46 -17.51 15.56 -16.50
CA ALA A 46 -18.49 16.61 -16.76
C ALA A 46 -17.92 18.02 -16.58
N ALA A 47 -16.96 18.20 -15.66
CA ALA A 47 -16.26 19.47 -15.47
C ALA A 47 -15.18 19.74 -16.53
N SER A 48 -14.41 18.71 -16.93
CA SER A 48 -13.29 18.87 -17.87
C SER A 48 -13.75 19.08 -19.32
N ALA A 49 -14.85 18.45 -19.74
CA ALA A 49 -15.38 18.60 -21.10
C ALA A 49 -15.71 20.06 -21.50
N PRO A 50 -16.47 20.86 -20.72
CA PRO A 50 -16.72 22.26 -21.04
C PRO A 50 -15.48 23.14 -20.85
N ALA A 51 -14.64 22.85 -19.84
CA ALA A 51 -13.41 23.61 -19.58
C ALA A 51 -12.44 23.57 -20.78
N LEU A 52 -12.40 22.45 -21.49
CA LEU A 52 -11.55 22.25 -22.66
C LEU A 52 -12.29 22.48 -23.99
N ARG A 53 -13.48 23.08 -23.98
CA ARG A 53 -14.28 23.28 -25.20
C ARG A 53 -13.54 24.08 -26.28
N ARG A 54 -12.68 25.02 -25.88
CA ARG A 54 -11.90 25.86 -26.80
C ARG A 54 -10.65 25.19 -27.37
N SER A 55 -10.29 23.98 -26.92
CA SER A 55 -9.06 23.31 -27.36
C SER A 55 -9.13 22.70 -28.76
N GLY A 56 -10.31 22.67 -29.39
CA GLY A 56 -10.50 22.02 -30.69
C GLY A 56 -10.52 20.49 -30.63
N TRP A 57 -10.23 19.87 -29.48
CA TRP A 57 -10.19 18.40 -29.36
C TRP A 57 -11.56 17.74 -29.50
N PRO A 58 -11.66 16.49 -29.99
CA PRO A 58 -12.91 15.74 -29.95
C PRO A 58 -13.37 15.53 -28.49
N TRP A 59 -14.68 15.49 -28.28
CA TRP A 59 -15.33 15.37 -26.96
C TRP A 59 -14.70 14.34 -26.01
N PRO A 60 -14.43 13.08 -26.42
CA PRO A 60 -13.85 12.08 -25.50
C PRO A 60 -12.48 12.52 -24.95
N LEU A 61 -11.66 13.20 -25.73
CA LEU A 61 -10.35 13.70 -25.27
C LEU A 61 -10.49 14.89 -24.32
N ARG A 62 -11.58 15.66 -24.38
CA ARG A 62 -11.86 16.75 -23.43
C ARG A 62 -12.39 16.24 -22.09
N ALA A 63 -13.11 15.12 -22.09
CA ALA A 63 -13.70 14.53 -20.88
C ALA A 63 -12.72 13.63 -20.11
N ALA A 64 -11.68 13.11 -20.77
CA ALA A 64 -10.70 12.19 -20.18
C ALA A 64 -9.78 12.78 -19.08
N PRO A 65 -9.32 14.04 -19.15
CA PRO A 65 -8.36 14.59 -18.18
C PRO A 65 -8.88 14.63 -16.75
N GLY A 66 -10.18 14.87 -16.55
CA GLY A 66 -10.80 14.89 -15.22
C GLY A 66 -10.68 13.54 -14.50
N PRO A 67 -11.25 12.44 -15.04
CA PRO A 67 -11.07 11.09 -14.50
C PRO A 67 -9.60 10.70 -14.33
N ALA A 68 -8.74 11.04 -15.29
CA ALA A 68 -7.31 10.76 -15.19
C ALA A 68 -6.68 11.45 -13.97
N ALA A 69 -7.02 12.71 -13.72
CA ALA A 69 -6.55 13.44 -12.54
C ALA A 69 -7.08 12.84 -11.23
N VAL A 70 -8.34 12.39 -11.19
CA VAL A 70 -8.93 11.71 -10.02
C VAL A 70 -8.18 10.41 -9.72
N LEU A 71 -7.93 9.57 -10.74
CA LEU A 71 -7.18 8.33 -10.57
C LEU A 71 -5.73 8.58 -10.15
N ALA A 72 -5.06 9.56 -10.77
CA ALA A 72 -3.70 9.95 -10.39
C ALA A 72 -3.64 10.45 -8.94
N GLY A 73 -4.61 11.26 -8.51
CA GLY A 73 -4.73 11.73 -7.13
C GLY A 73 -4.92 10.57 -6.15
N LEU A 74 -5.76 9.59 -6.48
CA LEU A 74 -5.95 8.40 -5.66
C LEU A 74 -4.65 7.59 -5.52
N VAL A 75 -3.94 7.35 -6.62
CA VAL A 75 -2.66 6.62 -6.61
C VAL A 75 -1.62 7.38 -5.79
N LEU A 76 -1.54 8.71 -5.93
CA LEU A 76 -0.61 9.53 -5.18
C LEU A 76 -0.93 9.49 -3.67
N ALA A 77 -2.21 9.57 -3.31
CA ALA A 77 -2.66 9.47 -1.93
C ALA A 77 -2.35 8.09 -1.32
N ASP A 78 -2.62 7.01 -2.05
CA ASP A 78 -2.28 5.65 -1.62
C ASP A 78 -0.77 5.47 -1.43
N ARG A 79 0.05 5.98 -2.36
CA ARG A 79 1.50 5.92 -2.24
C ARG A 79 2.03 6.75 -1.07
N ARG A 80 1.49 7.94 -0.82
CA ARG A 80 1.85 8.76 0.34
C ARG A 80 1.50 8.06 1.64
N LYS A 81 0.31 7.45 1.70
CA LYS A 81 -0.12 6.67 2.85
C LYS A 81 0.82 5.49 3.08
N TRP A 82 1.09 4.71 2.04
CA TRP A 82 2.03 3.59 2.11
C TRP A 82 3.42 4.03 2.55
N ALA A 83 3.95 5.12 1.97
CA ALA A 83 5.27 5.67 2.29
C ALA A 83 5.41 6.06 3.77
N GLY A 84 4.32 6.50 4.41
CA GLY A 84 4.27 6.84 5.82
C GLY A 84 3.95 5.68 6.77
N MET A 85 3.56 4.51 6.26
CA MET A 85 3.36 3.34 7.12
C MET A 85 4.72 2.82 7.59
N GLU A 86 4.78 2.49 8.88
CA GLU A 86 5.98 1.93 9.49
C GLU A 86 6.03 0.41 9.33
N SER A 87 7.23 -0.11 9.06
CA SER A 87 7.58 -1.51 9.12
C SER A 87 8.38 -1.78 10.37
N GLY A 88 8.10 -2.91 11.02
CA GLY A 88 8.92 -3.46 12.10
C GLY A 88 9.83 -4.56 11.57
N PHE A 89 11.08 -4.58 12.00
CA PHE A 89 12.02 -5.66 11.75
C PHE A 89 12.70 -6.06 13.06
N THR A 90 12.68 -7.36 13.35
CA THR A 90 13.32 -7.95 14.51
C THR A 90 14.28 -9.02 14.00
N PHE A 91 15.54 -8.96 14.42
CA PHE A 91 16.56 -9.93 14.06
C PHE A 91 17.30 -10.51 15.27
N THR A 92 17.10 -9.92 16.45
CA THR A 92 17.70 -10.35 17.72
C THR A 92 16.71 -10.12 18.84
N ASP A 93 16.74 -10.98 19.84
CA ASP A 93 16.00 -10.83 21.10
C ASP A 93 16.80 -10.01 22.13
N ASP A 94 18.07 -9.67 21.85
CA ASP A 94 18.90 -8.82 22.70
C ASP A 94 18.65 -7.32 22.44
N PRO A 95 18.08 -6.58 23.41
CA PRO A 95 17.82 -5.15 23.25
C PRO A 95 19.10 -4.31 23.12
N MET A 96 20.24 -4.76 23.65
CA MET A 96 21.52 -4.04 23.56
C MET A 96 22.12 -4.14 22.16
N GLU A 97 22.06 -5.32 21.56
CA GLU A 97 22.46 -5.53 20.17
C GLU A 97 21.59 -4.68 19.23
N LEU A 98 20.27 -4.70 19.44
CA LEU A 98 19.34 -3.91 18.63
C LEU A 98 19.59 -2.39 18.76
N ARG A 99 19.87 -1.92 19.99
CA ARG A 99 20.21 -0.51 20.23
C ARG A 99 21.51 -0.11 19.55
N THR A 100 22.53 -0.96 19.60
CA THR A 100 23.81 -0.72 18.92
C THR A 100 23.63 -0.57 17.41
N VAL A 101 22.78 -1.41 16.81
CA VAL A 101 22.46 -1.32 15.39
C VAL A 101 21.64 -0.06 15.08
N ALA A 102 20.65 0.28 15.91
CA ALA A 102 19.86 1.49 15.75
C ALA A 102 20.73 2.76 15.82
N ASP A 103 21.69 2.81 16.74
CA ASP A 103 22.63 3.94 16.88
C ASP A 103 23.54 4.07 15.65
N ARG A 104 23.99 2.95 15.06
CA ARG A 104 24.75 2.96 13.80
C ARG A 104 23.93 3.46 12.62
N LEU A 105 22.67 3.06 12.52
CA LEU A 105 21.75 3.54 11.48
C LEU A 105 21.45 5.03 11.66
N ALA A 106 21.25 5.49 12.90
CA ALA A 106 21.07 6.90 13.22
C ALA A 106 22.31 7.74 12.85
N ALA A 107 23.52 7.21 13.06
CA ALA A 107 24.77 7.86 12.64
C ALA A 107 24.90 8.02 11.11
N GLN A 108 24.16 7.24 10.33
CA GLN A 108 24.05 7.36 8.87
C GLN A 108 22.87 8.25 8.43
N ASP A 109 22.28 9.02 9.35
CA ASP A 109 21.12 9.88 9.10
C ASP A 109 19.87 9.09 8.63
N LEU A 110 19.76 7.82 9.03
CA LEU A 110 18.59 7.00 8.72
C LEU A 110 17.51 7.15 9.80
N PRO A 111 16.26 7.52 9.43
CA PRO A 111 15.19 7.73 10.39
C PRO A 111 14.61 6.38 10.86
N VAL A 112 15.27 5.78 11.85
CA VAL A 112 14.85 4.55 12.51
C VAL A 112 14.39 4.83 13.95
N ARG A 113 13.44 4.04 14.44
CA ARG A 113 12.95 4.09 15.82
C ARG A 113 13.15 2.73 16.47
N LEU A 114 13.56 2.74 17.72
CA LEU A 114 13.68 1.53 18.53
C LEU A 114 12.37 1.31 19.30
N GLN A 115 11.79 0.13 19.17
CA GLN A 115 10.77 -0.37 20.09
C GLN A 115 11.43 -1.41 20.98
N GLU A 116 11.43 -1.21 22.30
CA GLU A 116 12.18 -2.07 23.22
C GLU A 116 11.47 -3.40 23.55
N GLN A 117 10.13 -3.44 23.43
CA GLN A 117 9.33 -4.61 23.78
C GLN A 117 8.18 -4.86 22.77
N PRO A 118 8.24 -5.95 21.98
CA PRO A 118 9.45 -6.75 21.72
C PRO A 118 10.53 -5.90 21.01
N PRO A 119 11.82 -6.22 21.16
CA PRO A 119 12.92 -5.51 20.49
C PRO A 119 12.67 -5.50 18.97
N THR A 120 12.31 -4.33 18.43
CA THR A 120 11.93 -4.16 17.02
C THR A 120 12.47 -2.84 16.49
N LEU A 121 13.15 -2.89 15.34
CA LEU A 121 13.53 -1.72 14.56
C LEU A 121 12.33 -1.26 13.73
N ARG A 122 11.89 -0.03 13.92
CA ARG A 122 10.78 0.60 13.20
C ARG A 122 11.30 1.62 12.20
N TYR A 123 10.84 1.55 10.96
CA TYR A 123 11.18 2.52 9.92
C TYR A 123 10.04 2.71 8.94
N ALA A 124 9.96 3.88 8.33
CA ALA A 124 8.95 4.16 7.31
C ALA A 124 9.23 3.35 6.03
N HIS A 125 8.19 2.88 5.33
CA HIS A 125 8.33 2.15 4.09
C HIS A 125 9.12 2.89 3.00
N ARG A 126 9.06 4.24 3.00
CA ARG A 126 9.88 5.06 2.08
C ARG A 126 11.38 4.89 2.29
N ASP A 127 11.79 4.59 3.53
CA ASP A 127 13.18 4.48 3.96
C ASP A 127 13.67 3.02 3.97
N ALA A 128 12.76 2.07 3.75
CA ALA A 128 13.01 0.63 3.82
C ALA A 128 14.24 0.18 2.99
N ARG A 129 14.39 0.67 1.75
CA ARG A 129 15.53 0.28 0.91
C ARG A 129 16.87 0.74 1.47
N ARG A 130 16.93 1.94 2.03
CA ARG A 130 18.16 2.49 2.61
C ARG A 130 18.51 1.76 3.90
N VAL A 131 17.50 1.52 4.74
CA VAL A 131 17.65 0.73 5.97
C VAL A 131 18.09 -0.69 5.66
N HIS A 132 17.51 -1.34 4.63
CA HIS A 132 17.90 -2.70 4.23
C HIS A 132 19.34 -2.75 3.71
N ALA A 133 19.75 -1.81 2.86
CA ALA A 133 21.13 -1.73 2.39
C ALA A 133 22.12 -1.55 3.56
N ALA A 134 21.82 -0.65 4.51
CA ALA A 134 22.66 -0.43 5.67
C ALA A 134 22.69 -1.65 6.63
N LEU A 135 21.58 -2.38 6.77
CA LEU A 135 21.54 -3.63 7.52
C LEU A 135 22.40 -4.71 6.84
N GLU A 136 22.35 -4.81 5.51
CA GLU A 136 23.19 -5.75 4.75
C GLU A 136 24.69 -5.43 4.90
N GLU A 137 25.07 -4.15 4.91
CA GLU A 137 26.45 -3.71 5.21
C GLU A 137 26.90 -4.12 6.62
N LEU A 138 25.98 -4.19 7.57
CA LEU A 138 26.21 -4.68 8.93
C LEU A 138 26.18 -6.23 9.03
N GLY A 139 25.97 -6.93 7.92
CA GLY A 139 25.87 -8.39 7.88
C GLY A 139 24.50 -8.94 8.33
N ILE A 140 23.52 -8.07 8.56
CA ILE A 140 22.17 -8.44 8.99
C ILE A 140 21.30 -8.57 7.75
N ARG A 141 20.80 -9.77 7.46
CA ARG A 141 19.93 -9.99 6.29
C ARG A 141 18.48 -9.62 6.60
N PRO A 142 17.92 -8.56 5.98
CA PRO A 142 16.51 -8.29 6.10
C PRO A 142 15.68 -9.31 5.29
N PRO A 143 14.41 -9.53 5.63
CA PRO A 143 13.51 -10.36 4.83
C PRO A 143 13.33 -9.76 3.44
N THR A 144 13.58 -10.57 2.41
CA THR A 144 13.24 -10.28 1.02
C THR A 144 11.72 -10.44 0.82
N TRP A 145 11.02 -9.37 0.43
CA TRP A 145 9.58 -9.37 0.17
C TRP A 145 9.28 -9.29 -1.32
#